data_AF-A0A8T6H317-F1
#
_entry.id   AF-A0A8T6H317-F1
#
_cell.length_a   1.000
_cell.length_b   1.000
_cell.length_c   1.000
_cell.angle_alpha   90.00
_cell.angle_beta   90.00
_cell.angle_gamma   90.00
#
_symmetry.space_group_name_H-M   'P 1'
#
loop_
_entity.id
_entity.type
_entity.pdbx_description
1 polymer ?
#
loop_
_entity_poly.entity_id
_entity_poly.type
_entity_poly.pdbx_seq_one_letter_code
_entity_poly.pdbx_strand_id
1 'polypeptide(L)'
;MGSTNERPKWLNKLINIGLAALALPLVVFALFASQEMIVRLATQAIVRSAMDGVRGSYALVTLRNLWLLFGGVASVGLIIYSLDRLFKQPDSAGIRRFLLVLLAVEAVIFIAQYAVTG
;
A
#
# COMPACT_ATOMS: atom_id res chain seq x y z
N MET A 1 -26.47 33.06 -15.66
CA MET A 1 -25.11 32.60 -15.31
C MET A 1 -25.18 31.08 -15.16
N GLY A 2 -24.85 30.24 -16.13
CA GLY A 2 -23.68 30.28 -17.02
C GLY A 2 -22.75 29.13 -16.62
N SER A 3 -23.07 27.92 -17.11
CA SER A 3 -22.31 26.65 -17.05
C SER A 3 -21.58 26.31 -15.74
N THR A 4 -22.24 25.62 -14.82
CA THR A 4 -21.52 24.68 -13.96
C THR A 4 -21.03 23.56 -14.87
N ASN A 5 -19.73 23.53 -15.16
CA ASN A 5 -19.02 22.44 -15.84
C ASN A 5 -19.21 21.13 -15.05
N GLU A 6 -20.38 20.51 -15.16
CA GLU A 6 -20.60 19.16 -14.69
C GLU A 6 -19.79 18.25 -15.60
N ARG A 7 -18.61 17.86 -15.11
CA ARG A 7 -17.77 16.88 -15.81
C ARG A 7 -18.62 15.67 -16.15
N PRO A 8 -18.61 15.22 -17.42
CA PRO A 8 -19.48 14.13 -17.83
C PRO A 8 -19.21 12.88 -16.99
N LYS A 9 -20.27 12.17 -16.58
CA LYS A 9 -20.18 11.01 -15.67
C LYS A 9 -19.23 9.92 -16.19
N TRP A 10 -19.15 9.73 -17.50
CA TRP A 10 -18.22 8.79 -18.13
C TRP A 10 -16.75 9.15 -17.89
N LEU A 11 -16.42 10.45 -17.87
CA LEU A 11 -15.06 10.94 -17.61
C LEU A 11 -14.66 10.68 -16.16
N ASN A 12 -15.58 10.90 -15.20
CA ASN A 12 -15.32 10.59 -13.79
C ASN A 12 -15.10 9.10 -13.56
N LYS A 13 -15.86 8.24 -14.25
CA LYS A 13 -15.68 6.79 -14.22
C LYS A 13 -14.30 6.37 -14.75
N LEU A 14 -13.87 6.91 -15.89
CA LEU A 14 -12.54 6.62 -16.45
C LEU A 14 -11.41 7.08 -15.51
N ILE A 15 -11.54 8.28 -14.93
CA ILE A 15 -10.55 8.79 -13.96
C ILE A 15 -10.46 7.86 -12.75
N ASN A 16 -11.60 7.43 -12.19
CA ASN A 16 -11.61 6.56 -11.01
C ASN A 16 -11.05 5.16 -11.33
N ILE A 17 -11.32 4.61 -12.51
CA ILE A 17 -10.73 3.36 -12.98
C ILE A 17 -9.21 3.51 -13.15
N GLY A 18 -8.75 4.59 -13.79
CA GLY A 18 -7.33 4.87 -13.95
C GLY A 18 -6.62 5.05 -12.60
N LEU A 19 -7.24 5.75 -11.66
CA LEU A 19 -6.74 5.89 -10.29
C LEU A 19 -6.64 4.55 -9.57
N ALA A 20 -7.65 3.69 -9.70
CA ALA A 20 -7.60 2.35 -9.09
C ALA A 20 -6.53 1.47 -9.74
N ALA A 21 -6.37 1.56 -11.07
CA ALA A 21 -5.35 0.82 -11.80
C ALA A 21 -3.92 1.26 -11.46
N LEU A 22 -3.72 2.50 -10.99
CA LEU A 22 -2.42 2.98 -10.50
C LEU A 22 -2.24 2.69 -9.01
N ALA A 23 -3.22 3.02 -8.17
CA ALA A 23 -3.09 2.91 -6.73
C ALA A 23 -3.00 1.45 -6.26
N LEU A 24 -3.86 0.56 -6.77
CA LEU A 24 -3.90 -0.81 -6.25
C LEU A 24 -2.59 -1.60 -6.48
N PRO A 25 -1.94 -1.53 -7.67
CA PRO A 25 -0.61 -2.12 -7.82
C PRO A 25 0.44 -1.47 -6.93
N LEU A 26 0.41 -0.14 -6.76
CA LEU A 26 1.34 0.54 -5.86
C LEU A 26 1.18 0.07 -4.40
N VAL A 27 -0.04 -0.19 -3.91
CA VAL A 27 -0.26 -0.78 -2.57
C VAL A 27 0.58 -2.04 -2.42
N VAL A 28 0.51 -2.91 -3.42
CA VAL A 28 1.21 -4.21 -3.41
C VAL A 28 2.71 -3.98 -3.39
N PHE A 29 3.23 -3.11 -4.26
CA PHE A 29 4.66 -2.78 -4.29
C PHE A 29 5.16 -2.16 -2.97
N ALA A 30 4.43 -1.18 -2.43
CA ALA A 30 4.78 -0.53 -1.16
C ALA A 30 4.86 -1.55 -0.01
N LEU A 31 3.99 -2.56 -0.03
CA LEU A 31 3.96 -3.61 0.98
C LEU A 31 5.16 -4.54 0.87
N PHE A 32 5.54 -4.97 -0.34
CA PHE A 32 6.77 -5.72 -0.57
C PHE A 32 8.02 -4.92 -0.17
N ALA A 33 8.08 -3.63 -0.53
CA ALA A 33 9.19 -2.76 -0.14
C ALA A 33 9.28 -2.60 1.38
N SER A 34 8.14 -2.48 2.08
CA SER A 34 8.11 -2.40 3.55
C SER A 34 8.63 -3.67 4.21
N GLN A 35 8.35 -4.84 3.63
CA GLN A 35 8.85 -6.12 4.12
C GLN A 35 10.37 -6.18 4.08
N GLU A 36 10.96 -5.80 2.95
CA GLU A 36 12.41 -5.82 2.79
C GLU A 36 13.09 -4.90 3.80
N MET A 37 12.54 -3.71 4.00
CA MET A 37 13.04 -2.74 4.97
C MET A 37 12.95 -3.25 6.42
N ILE A 38 11.80 -3.81 6.83
CA ILE A 38 11.62 -4.35 8.18
C ILE A 38 12.57 -5.52 8.43
N VAL A 39 12.75 -6.41 7.44
CA VAL A 39 13.70 -7.53 7.56
C VAL A 39 15.13 -7.02 7.72
N ARG A 40 15.54 -6.00 6.94
CA ARG A 40 16.88 -5.39 7.06
C ARG A 40 17.09 -4.79 8.46
N LEU A 41 16.14 -3.99 8.96
CA LEU A 41 16.21 -3.36 10.28
C LEU A 41 16.20 -4.39 11.41
N ALA A 42 15.31 -5.38 11.33
CA ALA A 42 15.23 -6.47 12.31
C ALA A 42 16.54 -7.28 12.32
N THR A 43 17.15 -7.51 11.15
CA THR A 43 18.43 -8.23 11.06
C THR A 43 19.53 -7.44 11.76
N GLN A 44 19.63 -6.12 11.51
CA GLN A 44 20.58 -5.27 12.20
C GLN A 44 20.38 -5.26 13.72
N ALA A 45 19.12 -5.20 14.19
CA ALA A 45 18.80 -5.19 15.61
C ALA A 45 19.12 -6.55 16.29
N ILE A 46 18.85 -7.65 15.61
CA ILE A 46 19.09 -9.01 16.12
C ILE A 46 20.58 -9.34 16.15
N VAL A 47 21.33 -9.00 15.10
CA VAL A 47 22.79 -9.16 15.06
C VAL A 47 23.47 -8.32 16.16
N ARG A 48 22.94 -7.12 16.45
CA ARG A 48 23.45 -6.29 17.56
C ARG A 48 23.12 -6.83 18.95
N SER A 49 22.09 -7.67 19.11
CA SER A 49 21.57 -8.08 20.42
C SER A 49 21.82 -9.55 20.78
N ALA A 50 22.14 -10.42 19.83
CA ALA A 50 22.28 -11.86 20.09
C ALA A 50 23.72 -12.37 19.91
N MET A 51 24.27 -13.02 20.94
CA MET A 51 25.50 -13.81 20.88
C MET A 51 25.33 -15.17 20.16
N ASP A 52 24.11 -15.62 19.88
CA ASP A 52 23.84 -16.92 19.23
C ASP A 52 23.08 -16.74 17.90
N GLY A 53 23.82 -16.67 16.79
CA GLY A 53 23.31 -16.38 15.44
C GLY A 53 22.20 -17.32 14.91
N VAL A 54 22.06 -18.52 15.48
CA VAL A 54 21.04 -19.50 15.06
C VAL A 54 19.64 -19.09 15.55
N ARG A 55 19.48 -18.66 16.80
CA ARG A 55 18.17 -18.22 17.35
C ARG A 55 17.69 -16.93 16.70
N GLY A 56 18.61 -16.04 16.36
CA GLY A 56 18.31 -14.80 15.62
C GLY A 56 17.72 -15.05 14.24
N SER A 57 18.22 -16.07 13.53
CA SER A 57 17.73 -16.44 12.19
C SER A 57 16.29 -16.96 12.22
N TYR A 58 15.94 -17.84 13.16
CA TYR A 58 14.56 -18.32 13.31
C TYR A 58 13.59 -17.19 13.72
N ALA A 59 14.01 -16.29 14.60
CA ALA A 59 13.20 -15.13 14.98
C ALA A 59 12.91 -14.21 13.79
N LEU A 60 13.91 -13.96 12.93
CA LEU A 60 13.76 -13.18 11.69
C LEU A 60 12.75 -13.81 10.73
N VAL A 61 12.89 -15.12 10.49
CA VAL A 61 12.00 -15.84 9.57
C VAL A 61 10.57 -15.84 10.07
N THR A 62 10.35 -16.09 11.37
CA THR A 62 9.01 -16.05 11.96
C THR A 62 8.41 -14.65 11.91
N LEU A 63 9.18 -13.60 12.23
CA LEU A 63 8.71 -12.21 12.16
C LEU A 63 8.33 -11.81 10.73
N ARG A 64 9.17 -12.18 9.75
CA ARG A 64 8.92 -11.97 8.33
C ARG A 64 7.63 -12.67 7.89
N ASN A 65 7.45 -13.94 8.27
CA ASN A 65 6.27 -14.72 7.90
C ASN A 65 4.99 -14.18 8.55
N LEU A 66 5.05 -13.76 9.82
CA LEU A 66 3.92 -13.13 10.50
C LEU A 66 3.51 -11.82 9.81
N TRP A 67 4.49 -11.00 9.44
CA TRP A 67 4.26 -9.76 8.71
C TRP A 67 3.74 -9.98 7.29
N LEU A 68 4.24 -11.01 6.59
CA LEU A 68 3.74 -11.42 5.27
C LEU A 68 2.27 -11.84 5.32
N LEU A 69 1.92 -12.68 6.29
CA LEU A 69 0.54 -13.14 6.46
C LEU A 69 -0.39 -11.98 6.82
N PHE A 70 0.01 -11.15 7.78
CA PHE A 70 -0.84 -10.04 8.22
C PHE A 70 -0.94 -8.94 7.16
N GLY A 71 0.20 -8.49 6.61
CA GLY A 71 0.26 -7.48 5.57
C GLY A 71 -0.38 -7.94 4.26
N GLY A 72 -0.17 -9.20 3.87
CA GLY A 72 -0.80 -9.80 2.70
C GLY A 72 -2.33 -9.87 2.83
N VAL A 73 -2.84 -10.33 3.98
CA VAL A 73 -4.30 -10.35 4.23
C VAL A 73 -4.87 -8.93 4.25
N ALA A 74 -4.19 -7.97 4.88
CA ALA A 74 -4.64 -6.59 4.92
C ALA A 74 -4.70 -5.94 3.52
N SER A 75 -3.70 -6.19 2.67
CA SER A 75 -3.68 -5.64 1.31
C SER A 75 -4.67 -6.32 0.39
N VAL A 76 -4.85 -7.64 0.47
CA VAL A 76 -5.92 -8.33 -0.26
C VAL A 76 -7.29 -7.79 0.16
N GLY A 77 -7.53 -7.61 1.46
CA GLY A 77 -8.75 -7.01 1.98
C GLY A 77 -8.97 -5.58 1.46
N LEU A 78 -7.91 -4.77 1.43
CA LEU A 78 -7.97 -3.40 0.92
C LEU A 78 -8.23 -3.36 -0.59
N ILE A 79 -7.63 -4.25 -1.38
CA ILE A 79 -7.87 -4.38 -2.82
C ILE A 79 -9.32 -4.76 -3.09
N ILE A 80 -9.82 -5.80 -2.40
CA ILE A 80 -11.21 -6.26 -2.55
C ILE A 80 -12.18 -5.14 -2.18
N TYR A 81 -11.96 -4.47 -1.05
CA TYR A 81 -12.79 -3.34 -0.60
C TYR A 81 -12.78 -2.19 -1.62
N SER A 82 -11.61 -1.85 -2.16
CA SER A 82 -11.45 -0.77 -3.13
C SER A 82 -12.16 -1.08 -4.45
N LEU A 83 -12.04 -2.32 -4.93
CA LEU A 83 -12.72 -2.79 -6.14
C LEU A 83 -14.23 -2.85 -5.94
N ASP A 84 -14.71 -3.42 -4.84
CA ASP A 84 -16.15 -3.48 -4.52
C ASP A 84 -16.79 -2.08 -4.52
N ARG A 85 -16.11 -1.12 -3.88
CA ARG A 85 -16.59 0.26 -3.80
C ARG A 85 -16.53 0.98 -5.15
N LEU A 86 -15.51 0.70 -5.98
CA LEU A 86 -15.39 1.21 -7.34
C LEU A 86 -16.51 0.66 -8.25
N PHE A 87 -16.84 -0.63 -8.16
CA PHE A 87 -17.89 -1.24 -8.96
C PHE A 87 -19.29 -0.76 -8.55
N LYS A 88 -19.54 -0.59 -7.25
CA LYS A 88 -20.82 -0.10 -6.74
C LYS A 88 -21.06 1.39 -7.01
N GLN A 89 -20.00 2.21 -7.02
CA GLN A 89 -20.10 3.67 -7.15
C GLN A 89 -18.98 4.25 -8.05
N PRO A 90 -18.95 3.91 -9.35
CA PRO A 90 -17.81 4.16 -10.22
C PRO A 90 -17.54 5.65 -10.52
N ASP A 91 -18.55 6.51 -10.42
CA ASP A 91 -18.47 7.95 -10.71
C ASP A 91 -18.48 8.83 -9.43
N SER A 92 -18.55 8.20 -8.25
CA SER A 92 -18.64 8.90 -6.98
C SER A 92 -17.39 9.74 -6.67
N ALA A 93 -17.60 10.91 -6.07
CA ALA A 93 -16.50 11.70 -5.52
C ALA A 93 -15.86 11.02 -4.29
N GLY A 94 -16.60 10.15 -3.60
CA GLY A 94 -16.13 9.42 -2.42
C GLY A 94 -15.02 8.41 -2.76
N ILE A 95 -15.22 7.59 -3.80
CA ILE A 95 -14.19 6.64 -4.26
C ILE A 95 -12.93 7.38 -4.73
N ARG A 96 -13.10 8.53 -5.41
CA ARG A 96 -11.98 9.34 -5.88
C ARG A 96 -11.13 9.88 -4.74
N ARG A 97 -11.76 10.46 -3.71
CA ARG A 97 -11.05 10.94 -2.51
C ARG A 97 -10.33 9.79 -1.82
N PHE A 98 -10.99 8.64 -1.69
CA PHE A 98 -10.37 7.45 -1.11
C PHE A 98 -9.14 6.99 -1.89
N LEU A 99 -9.23 6.84 -3.22
CA LEU A 99 -8.10 6.45 -4.07
C LEU A 99 -6.97 7.48 -4.05
N LEU A 100 -7.29 8.78 -4.03
CA LEU A 100 -6.27 9.84 -3.92
C LEU A 100 -5.56 9.83 -2.56
N VAL A 101 -6.29 9.59 -1.47
CA VAL A 101 -5.69 9.43 -0.13
C VAL A 101 -4.80 8.20 -0.10
N LEU A 102 -5.24 7.08 -0.69
CA LEU A 102 -4.43 5.87 -0.79
C LEU A 102 -3.11 6.15 -1.52
N LEU A 103 -3.18 6.83 -2.66
CA LEU A 103 -2.02 7.21 -3.48
C LEU A 103 -1.09 8.19 -2.74
N ALA A 104 -1.65 9.13 -1.96
CA ALA A 104 -0.87 10.05 -1.13
C ALA A 104 -0.15 9.32 0.01
N VAL A 105 -0.82 8.38 0.68
CA VAL A 105 -0.22 7.54 1.73
C VAL A 105 0.93 6.71 1.15
N GLU A 106 0.73 6.11 -0.02
CA GLU A 106 1.78 5.37 -0.72
C GLU A 106 2.97 6.25 -1.11
N ALA A 107 2.72 7.45 -1.61
CA ALA A 107 3.78 8.39 -1.93
C ALA A 107 4.61 8.74 -0.68
N VAL A 108 3.97 8.95 0.46
CA VAL A 108 4.65 9.18 1.74
C VAL A 108 5.49 7.97 2.15
N ILE A 109 4.93 6.76 2.05
CA ILE A 109 5.66 5.52 2.35
C ILE A 109 6.87 5.37 1.43
N PHE A 110 6.70 5.62 0.13
CA PHE A 110 7.77 5.51 -0.85
C PHE A 110 8.89 6.53 -0.61
N ILE A 111 8.54 7.78 -0.28
CA ILE A 111 9.52 8.81 0.09
C ILE A 111 10.26 8.41 1.38
N ALA A 112 9.54 7.93 2.40
CA ALA A 112 10.16 7.48 3.64
C ALA A 112 11.11 6.29 3.42
N GLN A 113 10.73 5.34 2.56
CA GLN A 113 11.60 4.22 2.18
C GLN A 113 12.84 4.71 1.45
N TYR A 114 12.69 5.59 0.47
CA TYR A 114 13.82 6.18 -0.26
C TYR A 114 14.79 6.92 0.66
N ALA A 115 14.28 7.68 1.64
CA ALA A 115 15.12 8.39 2.60
C ALA A 115 15.93 7.46 3.52
N VAL A 116 15.53 6.21 3.71
CA VAL A 116 16.23 5.23 4.56
C VAL A 116 17.18 4.34 3.75
N THR A 117 16.95 4.16 2.46
CA THR A 117 17.78 3.31 1.59
C THR A 117 18.76 4.07 0.69
N GLY A 118 18.56 5.39 0.53
CA GLY A 118 19.44 6.30 -0.21
C GLY A 118 20.62 6.84 0.59
#